data_AF-A0A0F9MEV3-F1
#
_entry.id   AF-A0A0F9MEV3-F1
#
_cell.length_a   1.000
_cell.length_b   1.000
_cell.length_c   1.000
_cell.angle_alpha   90.00
_cell.angle_beta   90.00
_cell.angle_gamma   90.00
#
_symmetry.space_group_name_H-M   'P 1'
#
loop_
_entity.id
_entity.type
_entity.pdbx_description
1 polymer ?
#
loop_
_entity_poly.entity_id
_entity_poly.type
_entity_poly.pdbx_seq_one_letter_code
_entity_poly.pdbx_strand_id
1 'polypeptide(L)'
;TREFYKRNATDDDWIKVAAEWNLPLILCDPSVSEKDLMSWRMRYAVNLQPAMTARDRKERGRLWRTRLAVREDSFPGLYISGDCPNTWNEMINLARYVPKGQEDPADKFAPSTNDHAYDAGAYGMTYFERGYIGRPARVIELVRA
;
A
#
# COMPACT_ATOMS: atom_id res chain seq x y z
N THR A 1 5.26 12.26 -0.01
CA THR A 1 5.22 10.87 0.49
C THR A 1 6.38 10.64 1.45
N ARG A 2 6.36 9.52 2.19
CA ARG A 2 7.47 9.01 3.00
C ARG A 2 7.56 7.50 2.77
N GLU A 3 8.72 6.90 2.92
CA GLU A 3 8.88 5.44 2.81
C GLU A 3 9.79 4.86 3.89
N PHE A 4 9.51 3.61 4.24
CA PHE A 4 10.36 2.77 5.07
C PHE A 4 10.55 1.46 4.31
N TYR A 5 11.80 1.07 4.10
CA TYR A 5 12.13 -0.17 3.41
C TYR A 5 13.30 -0.84 4.12
N LYS A 6 13.11 -2.10 4.52
CA LYS A 6 14.13 -2.91 5.16
C LYS A 6 13.95 -4.37 4.75
N ARG A 7 15.03 -5.02 4.30
CA ARG A 7 15.03 -6.47 4.06
C ARG A 7 15.02 -7.21 5.39
N ASN A 8 14.26 -8.31 5.46
CA ASN A 8 14.07 -9.09 6.68
C ASN A 8 13.57 -8.23 7.85
N ALA A 9 12.67 -7.29 7.57
CA ALA A 9 12.03 -6.49 8.61
C ALA A 9 11.17 -7.37 9.51
N THR A 10 11.20 -7.08 10.80
CA THR A 10 10.22 -7.60 11.76
C THR A 10 9.02 -6.65 11.85
N ASP A 11 7.93 -7.09 12.49
CA ASP A 11 6.79 -6.21 12.77
C ASP A 11 7.19 -4.99 13.60
N ASP A 12 8.11 -5.17 14.56
CA ASP A 12 8.62 -4.07 15.40
C ASP A 12 9.34 -3.00 14.59
N ASP A 13 10.05 -3.38 13.52
CA ASP A 13 10.85 -2.45 12.73
C ASP A 13 9.97 -1.39 12.04
N TRP A 14 8.92 -1.82 11.34
CA TRP A 14 8.08 -0.90 10.59
C TRP A 14 7.06 -0.18 11.48
N ILE A 15 6.56 -0.84 12.54
CA ILE A 15 5.57 -0.25 13.43
C ILE A 15 6.16 0.91 14.25
N LYS A 16 7.42 0.81 14.68
CA LYS A 16 8.10 1.94 15.35
C LYS A 16 8.17 3.17 14.45
N VAL A 17 8.55 2.98 13.18
CA VAL A 17 8.61 4.06 12.20
C VAL A 17 7.22 4.63 11.92
N ALA A 18 6.20 3.78 11.81
CA ALA A 18 4.82 4.20 11.68
C ALA A 18 4.32 5.05 12.87
N ALA A 19 4.70 4.67 14.10
CA ALA A 19 4.38 5.41 15.31
C ALA A 19 5.11 6.77 15.35
N GLU A 20 6.39 6.82 14.98
CA GLU A 20 7.15 8.07 14.86
C GLU A 20 6.53 9.04 13.85
N TRP A 21 5.99 8.52 12.75
CA TRP A 21 5.29 9.33 11.76
C TRP A 21 3.91 9.80 12.21
N ASN A 22 3.39 9.25 13.31
CA ASN A 22 2.09 9.57 13.90
C ASN A 22 0.97 9.56 12.84
N LEU A 23 0.94 8.50 12.02
CA LEU A 23 -0.03 8.39 10.94
C LEU A 23 -1.44 8.12 11.51
N PRO A 24 -2.48 8.84 11.06
CA PRO A 24 -3.84 8.67 11.57
C PRO A 24 -4.46 7.31 11.20
N LEU A 25 -3.95 6.67 10.13
CA LEU A 25 -4.42 5.41 9.60
C LEU A 25 -3.34 4.78 8.72
N ILE A 26 -3.17 3.47 8.83
CA ILE A 26 -2.25 2.68 8.00
C ILE A 26 -3.04 1.56 7.33
N LEU A 27 -2.97 1.52 6.00
CA LEU A 27 -3.62 0.50 5.20
C LEU A 27 -2.63 -0.64 4.94
N CYS A 28 -2.92 -1.79 5.51
CA CYS A 28 -2.10 -2.99 5.43
C CYS A 28 -2.49 -3.83 4.22
N ASP A 29 -1.59 -4.74 3.84
CA ASP A 29 -1.86 -5.74 2.82
C ASP A 29 -3.18 -6.50 3.13
N PRO A 30 -4.09 -6.66 2.15
CA PRO A 30 -5.37 -7.35 2.36
C PRO A 30 -5.25 -8.80 2.83
N SER A 31 -4.08 -9.43 2.66
CA SER A 31 -3.80 -10.81 3.09
C SER A 31 -3.43 -10.93 4.57
N VAL A 32 -3.12 -9.83 5.26
CA VAL A 32 -2.84 -9.85 6.70
C VAL A 32 -4.09 -10.27 7.46
N SER A 33 -3.93 -11.19 8.41
CA SER A 33 -5.06 -11.68 9.20
C SER A 33 -5.58 -10.62 10.17
N GLU A 34 -6.89 -10.61 10.43
CA GLU A 34 -7.48 -9.69 11.42
C GLU A 34 -6.92 -9.94 12.83
N LYS A 35 -6.48 -11.16 13.13
CA LYS A 35 -5.81 -11.50 14.40
C LYS A 35 -4.49 -10.75 14.54
N ASP A 36 -3.67 -10.71 13.49
CA ASP A 36 -2.38 -10.01 13.52
C ASP A 36 -2.59 -8.49 13.58
N LEU A 37 -3.52 -7.96 12.78
CA LEU A 37 -3.90 -6.55 12.86
C LEU A 37 -4.36 -6.16 14.26
N MET A 38 -5.22 -6.96 14.91
CA MET A 38 -5.68 -6.69 16.27
C MET A 38 -4.53 -6.75 17.28
N SER A 39 -3.63 -7.72 17.16
CA SER A 39 -2.43 -7.81 18.00
C SER A 39 -1.56 -6.57 17.88
N TRP A 40 -1.30 -6.09 16.66
CA TRP A 40 -0.49 -4.90 16.42
C TRP A 40 -1.16 -3.61 16.92
N ARG A 41 -2.48 -3.44 16.68
CA ARG A 41 -3.23 -2.30 17.22
C ARG A 41 -3.12 -2.23 18.74
N MET A 42 -3.27 -3.36 19.43
CA MET A 42 -3.19 -3.42 20.90
C MET A 42 -1.77 -3.17 21.41
N ARG A 43 -0.77 -3.82 20.80
CA ARG A 43 0.61 -3.76 21.29
C ARG A 43 1.26 -2.39 21.07
N TYR A 44 0.92 -1.72 19.96
CA TYR A 44 1.64 -0.52 19.52
C TYR A 44 0.78 0.73 19.42
N ALA A 45 -0.51 0.66 19.80
CA ALA A 45 -1.44 1.79 19.79
C ALA A 45 -1.54 2.52 18.43
N VAL A 46 -1.45 1.77 17.34
CA VAL A 46 -1.56 2.28 15.95
C VAL A 46 -2.92 1.95 15.35
N ASN A 47 -3.42 2.82 14.47
CA ASN A 47 -4.66 2.58 13.74
C ASN A 47 -4.39 1.88 12.40
N LEU A 48 -4.63 0.56 12.35
CA LEU A 48 -4.40 -0.27 11.17
C LEU A 48 -5.71 -0.77 10.56
N GLN A 49 -5.80 -0.86 9.24
CA GLN A 49 -6.92 -1.50 8.55
C GLN A 49 -6.44 -2.25 7.30
N PRO A 50 -7.09 -3.34 6.87
CA PRO A 50 -6.77 -3.97 5.60
C PRO A 50 -7.18 -3.05 4.43
N ALA A 51 -6.37 -3.02 3.36
CA ALA A 51 -6.74 -2.32 2.14
C ALA A 51 -7.93 -3.00 1.44
N MET A 52 -8.87 -2.21 0.91
CA MET A 52 -10.16 -2.74 0.42
C MET A 52 -10.12 -3.27 -1.01
N THR A 53 -9.54 -2.51 -1.94
CA THR A 53 -9.76 -2.68 -3.38
C THR A 53 -8.51 -3.10 -4.16
N ALA A 54 -7.31 -2.95 -3.60
CA ALA A 54 -6.05 -3.30 -4.25
C ALA A 54 -5.70 -4.81 -4.19
N ARG A 55 -6.71 -5.69 -4.31
CA ARG A 55 -6.51 -7.15 -4.22
C ARG A 55 -5.86 -7.73 -5.47
N ASP A 56 -6.17 -7.19 -6.65
CA ASP A 56 -5.55 -7.63 -7.90
C ASP A 56 -4.58 -6.59 -8.47
N ARG A 57 -3.64 -7.06 -9.30
CA ARG A 57 -2.57 -6.25 -9.89
C ARG A 57 -3.10 -5.21 -10.86
N LYS A 58 -4.20 -5.51 -11.56
CA LYS A 58 -4.83 -4.60 -12.52
C LYS A 58 -5.34 -3.35 -11.81
N GLU A 59 -5.96 -3.53 -10.65
CA GLU A 59 -6.50 -2.45 -9.83
C GLU A 59 -5.38 -1.60 -9.20
N ARG A 60 -4.31 -2.24 -8.71
CA ARG A 60 -3.10 -1.52 -8.27
C ARG A 60 -2.54 -0.63 -9.38
N GLY A 61 -2.45 -1.17 -10.60
CA GLY A 61 -2.00 -0.43 -11.77
C GLY A 61 -2.95 0.69 -12.18
N ARG A 62 -4.26 0.51 -12.02
CA ARG A 62 -5.25 1.58 -12.22
C ARG A 62 -5.01 2.71 -11.22
N LEU A 63 -4.87 2.41 -9.93
CA LEU A 63 -4.65 3.42 -8.88
C LEU A 63 -3.40 4.26 -9.17
N TRP A 64 -2.26 3.63 -9.44
CA TRP A 64 -1.02 4.35 -9.77
C TRP A 64 -1.18 5.24 -11.00
N ARG A 65 -1.76 4.72 -12.10
CA ARG A 65 -1.97 5.51 -13.31
C ARG A 65 -2.91 6.69 -13.08
N THR A 66 -4.02 6.49 -12.38
CA THR A 66 -4.99 7.54 -12.10
C THR A 66 -4.39 8.64 -11.22
N ARG A 67 -3.55 8.31 -10.24
CA ARG A 67 -2.99 9.31 -9.31
C ARG A 67 -1.75 10.00 -9.86
N LEU A 68 -0.94 9.32 -10.68
CA LEU A 68 0.23 9.92 -11.32
C LEU A 68 -0.12 10.68 -12.61
N ALA A 69 -1.28 10.41 -13.21
CA ALA A 69 -1.73 11.17 -14.38
C ALA A 69 -1.85 12.66 -14.05
N VAL A 70 -1.24 13.48 -14.91
CA VAL A 70 -1.39 14.94 -14.87
C VAL A 70 -2.82 15.28 -15.25
N ARG A 71 -3.50 16.03 -14.40
CA ARG A 71 -4.90 16.42 -14.60
C ARG A 71 -4.96 17.70 -15.44
N GLU A 72 -6.17 18.14 -15.77
CA GLU A 72 -6.40 19.37 -16.55
C GLU A 72 -5.83 20.62 -15.87
N ASP A 73 -5.70 20.62 -14.55
CA ASP A 73 -5.08 21.69 -13.75
C ASP A 73 -3.53 21.67 -13.78
N SER A 74 -2.91 20.85 -14.64
CA SER A 74 -1.46 20.65 -14.75
C SER A 74 -0.78 20.00 -13.53
N PHE A 75 -1.56 19.50 -12.56
CA PHE A 75 -1.01 18.85 -11.38
C PHE A 75 -1.44 17.37 -11.31
N PRO A 76 -0.53 16.43 -10.98
CA PRO A 76 -0.92 15.06 -10.71
C PRO A 76 -1.78 14.97 -9.44
N GLY A 77 -2.52 13.86 -9.30
CA GLY A 77 -3.27 13.54 -8.08
C GLY A 77 -2.38 13.10 -6.92
N LEU A 78 -1.13 12.72 -7.17
CA LEU A 78 -0.13 12.35 -6.17
C LEU A 78 1.28 12.68 -6.68
N TYR A 79 2.13 13.18 -5.78
CA TYR A 79 3.56 13.35 -6.00
C TYR A 79 4.34 12.33 -5.18
N ILE A 80 5.39 11.76 -5.77
CA ILE A 80 6.35 10.90 -5.08
C ILE A 80 7.56 11.76 -4.71
N SER A 81 7.89 11.83 -3.42
CA SER A 81 9.08 12.55 -2.94
C SER A 81 10.36 11.95 -3.53
N GLY A 82 11.38 12.78 -3.75
CA GLY A 82 12.73 12.29 -4.06
C GLY A 82 13.33 11.44 -2.93
N ASP A 83 12.86 11.64 -1.70
CA ASP A 83 13.26 10.85 -0.52
C ASP A 83 12.59 9.46 -0.44
N CYS A 84 11.94 9.03 -1.51
CA CYS A 84 11.35 7.69 -1.65
C CYS A 84 12.10 6.85 -2.71
N PRO A 85 13.40 6.55 -2.53
CA PRO A 85 14.21 5.90 -3.55
C PRO A 85 13.75 4.50 -3.94
N ASN A 86 13.20 3.71 -3.01
CA ASN A 86 12.70 2.36 -3.31
C ASN A 86 11.42 2.44 -4.14
N THR A 87 10.50 3.35 -3.79
CA THR A 87 9.30 3.61 -4.58
C THR A 87 9.66 4.02 -6.00
N TRP A 88 10.60 4.97 -6.18
CA TRP A 88 11.09 5.35 -7.50
C TRP A 88 11.70 4.19 -8.27
N ASN A 89 12.60 3.45 -7.63
CA ASN A 89 13.29 2.32 -8.24
C ASN A 89 12.30 1.25 -8.73
N GLU A 90 11.31 0.88 -7.92
CA GLU A 90 10.30 -0.08 -8.33
C GLU A 90 9.46 0.48 -9.47
N MET A 91 8.87 1.68 -9.33
CA MET A 91 8.01 2.28 -10.36
C MET A 91 8.66 2.36 -11.75
N ILE A 92 9.97 2.61 -11.81
CA ILE A 92 10.73 2.70 -13.06
C ILE A 92 11.07 1.30 -13.61
N ASN A 93 11.33 0.33 -12.75
CA ASN A 93 11.84 -1.00 -13.13
C ASN A 93 10.81 -2.13 -13.10
N LEU A 94 9.53 -1.84 -12.90
CA LEU A 94 8.45 -2.82 -12.97
C LEU A 94 8.40 -3.49 -14.35
N ALA A 95 8.80 -4.75 -14.42
CA ALA A 95 8.76 -5.55 -15.64
C ALA A 95 7.55 -6.50 -15.64
N ARG A 96 6.73 -6.45 -16.70
CA ARG A 96 5.69 -7.45 -16.94
C ARG A 96 6.29 -8.77 -17.39
N TYR A 97 5.65 -9.87 -17.02
CA TYR A 97 6.00 -11.18 -17.52
C TYR A 97 5.76 -11.24 -19.03
N VAL A 98 6.75 -11.74 -19.76
CA VAL A 98 6.62 -12.08 -21.17
C VAL A 98 6.67 -13.61 -21.28
N PRO A 99 5.57 -14.26 -21.68
CA PRO A 99 5.52 -15.71 -21.84
C PRO A 99 6.55 -16.19 -22.86
N LYS A 100 7.14 -17.37 -22.62
CA LYS A 100 8.06 -18.01 -23.55
C LYS A 100 7.40 -19.21 -24.23
N GLY A 101 7.46 -19.26 -25.57
CA GLY A 101 6.94 -20.40 -26.34
C GLY A 101 5.42 -20.52 -26.26
N GLN A 102 4.93 -21.65 -25.75
CA GLN A 102 3.50 -21.97 -25.61
C GLN A 102 2.92 -21.64 -24.22
N GLU A 103 3.63 -20.87 -23.41
CA GLU A 103 3.10 -20.43 -22.11
C GLU A 103 1.92 -19.48 -22.28
N ASP A 104 0.89 -19.65 -21.44
CA ASP A 104 -0.24 -18.75 -21.42
C ASP A 104 0.17 -17.33 -20.95
N PRO A 105 -0.41 -16.26 -21.53
CA PRO A 105 -0.27 -14.91 -21.03
C PRO A 105 -0.71 -14.81 -19.57
N ALA A 106 0.23 -14.50 -18.69
CA ALA A 106 -0.03 -14.29 -17.27
C ALA A 106 0.01 -12.79 -16.94
N ASP A 107 -1.01 -12.28 -16.24
CA ASP A 107 -1.00 -10.91 -15.69
C ASP A 107 -0.19 -10.86 -14.38
N LYS A 108 1.12 -11.14 -14.51
CA LYS A 108 2.10 -11.13 -13.43
C LYS A 108 3.34 -10.34 -13.83
N PHE A 109 4.12 -9.92 -12.85
CA PHE A 109 5.44 -9.35 -13.11
C PHE A 109 6.44 -10.46 -13.43
N ALA A 110 7.52 -10.09 -14.12
CA ALA A 110 8.64 -10.97 -14.37
C ALA A 110 9.22 -11.47 -13.03
N PRO A 111 9.81 -12.69 -13.00
CA PRO A 111 10.54 -13.16 -11.83
C PRO A 111 11.63 -12.16 -11.42
N SER A 112 11.83 -11.97 -10.13
CA SER A 112 12.80 -11.02 -9.53
C SER A 112 12.43 -9.53 -9.69
N THR A 113 11.25 -9.19 -10.18
CA THR A 113 10.74 -7.82 -10.10
C THR A 113 10.41 -7.48 -8.65
N ASN A 114 10.99 -6.40 -8.12
CA ASN A 114 10.59 -5.86 -6.83
C ASN A 114 9.30 -5.04 -6.99
N ASP A 115 8.28 -5.37 -6.21
CA ASP A 115 6.97 -4.73 -6.24
C ASP A 115 6.42 -4.37 -4.84
N HIS A 116 7.27 -4.34 -3.81
CA HIS A 116 6.86 -4.13 -2.43
C HIS A 116 6.33 -2.70 -2.18
N ALA A 117 7.09 -1.68 -2.60
CA ALA A 117 6.70 -0.29 -2.49
C ALA A 117 5.56 0.05 -3.47
N TYR A 118 5.54 -0.58 -4.65
CA TYR A 118 4.43 -0.50 -5.59
C TYR A 118 3.12 -0.99 -4.97
N ASP A 119 3.13 -2.16 -4.35
CA ASP A 119 1.98 -2.75 -3.68
C ASP A 119 1.55 -1.91 -2.48
N ALA A 120 2.49 -1.53 -1.61
CA ALA A 120 2.21 -0.70 -0.44
C ALA A 120 1.60 0.66 -0.80
N GLY A 121 2.13 1.33 -1.83
CA GLY A 121 1.57 2.59 -2.33
C GLY A 121 0.16 2.41 -2.89
N ALA A 122 -0.10 1.31 -3.61
CA ALA A 122 -1.44 0.99 -4.09
C ALA A 122 -2.43 0.75 -2.94
N TYR A 123 -2.00 0.07 -1.87
CA TYR A 123 -2.81 -0.13 -0.67
C TYR A 123 -3.20 1.20 -0.03
N GLY A 124 -2.23 2.09 0.18
CA GLY A 124 -2.48 3.44 0.70
C GLY A 124 -3.45 4.24 -0.16
N MET A 125 -3.34 4.14 -1.50
CA MET A 125 -4.22 4.86 -2.42
C MET A 125 -5.68 4.37 -2.40
N THR A 126 -5.96 3.17 -1.87
CA THR A 126 -7.36 2.72 -1.70
C THR A 126 -8.14 3.63 -0.75
N TYR A 127 -7.46 4.38 0.13
CA TYR A 127 -8.08 5.41 0.98
C TYR A 127 -8.88 6.45 0.17
N PHE A 128 -8.41 6.80 -1.03
CA PHE A 128 -9.02 7.84 -1.86
C PHE A 128 -10.17 7.34 -2.74
N GLU A 129 -10.50 6.06 -2.67
CA GLU A 129 -11.61 5.50 -3.42
C GLU A 129 -12.93 5.76 -2.70
N ARG A 130 -14.00 6.03 -3.45
CA ARG A 130 -15.32 6.40 -2.91
C ARG A 130 -15.85 5.40 -1.87
N GLY A 131 -15.54 4.11 -2.02
CA GLY A 131 -15.95 3.06 -1.09
C GLY A 131 -15.24 3.09 0.27
N TYR A 132 -14.11 3.79 0.37
CA TYR A 132 -13.33 3.93 1.60
C TYR A 132 -13.78 5.16 2.40
N ILE A 133 -13.93 6.31 1.74
CA ILE A 133 -14.35 7.59 2.36
C ILE A 133 -15.82 7.55 2.84
N GLY A 134 -16.67 6.72 2.22
CA GLY A 134 -18.09 6.61 2.54
C GLY A 134 -18.47 5.68 3.70
N ARG A 135 -17.51 5.01 4.36
CA ARG A 135 -17.81 4.13 5.51
C ARG A 135 -17.55 4.88 6.83
N PRO A 136 -18.51 4.90 7.77
CA PRO A 136 -18.23 5.41 9.10
C PRO A 136 -17.06 4.61 9.69
N ALA A 137 -16.07 5.32 10.25
CA ALA A 137 -15.01 4.70 11.02
C ALA A 137 -15.66 3.80 12.09
N ARG A 138 -15.22 2.54 12.20
CA ARG A 138 -15.60 1.71 13.34
C ARG A 138 -14.96 2.33 14.58
N VAL A 139 -15.67 3.22 15.25
CA VAL A 139 -15.30 3.69 16.58
C VAL A 139 -15.46 2.48 17.50
N ILE A 140 -14.34 1.88 17.89
CA ILE A 140 -14.33 0.95 19.01
C ILE A 140 -14.34 1.84 20.25
N GLU A 141 -15.52 2.13 20.79
CA GLU A 141 -15.62 2.67 22.14
C GLU A 141 -15.15 1.60 23.11
N LEU A 142 -13.98 1.80 23.72
CA LEU A 142 -13.57 1.05 24.89
C LEU A 142 -14.53 1.41 26.02
N VAL A 143 -15.54 0.58 26.23
CA VAL A 143 -16.42 0.65 27.40
C VAL A 143 -15.52 0.51 28.63
N ARG A 144 -15.34 1.60 29.38
CA ARG A 144 -14.71 1.54 30.70
C ARG A 144 -15.62 0.73 31.61
N ALA A 145 -15.09 -0.38 32.12
CA ALA A 145 -15.69 -1.17 33.20
C ALA A 145 -15.63 -0.41 34.54
#